data_AF-A0A969NH34-F1
#
_entry.id   AF-A0A969NH34-F1
#
_cell.length_a   1.000
_cell.length_b   1.000
_cell.length_c   1.000
_cell.angle_alpha   90.00
_cell.angle_beta   90.00
_cell.angle_gamma   90.00
#
_symmetry.space_group_name_H-M   'P 1'
#
loop_
_entity.id
_entity.type
_entity.pdbx_description
1 polymer ?
#
loop_
_entity_poly.entity_id
_entity_poly.type
_entity_poly.pdbx_seq_one_letter_code
_entity_poly.pdbx_strand_id
1 'polypeptide(L)'
;MSNTATGYTINVAGNFVVNNSTFKMNNGSGSCFVNVAGNFSISGGNFTIVTGAASSTLSVLGDVAISSGQLMMHEDASATVGTLQVTGNFSHTGGTIDEDNNGQGSIVFNRAGTQIYTSGGSITNNIDVTINSGTTLQTAATGTIIGGDDFTLSPGATLGIRSTAGITSAGATGNVQSAGIRSYSATANYIYNGSANQSVGNGLPGTVSNLTIANTGGGGNNTVTLENNVGITNTLAVNSGVLALGANNITTVGAVNMTGTAITGTGTLTLAGNVTTNASGTSSTISAPIGLGGATRTFNVADGGVDPDLNVTSIISGGGGLIKTGNGSFSLANAGNSYAGSTTANQGILRIAAFGGAIPNGSALIINSTLDLNGNSETVGSLAGSGTVTSNAGTTMTLTAGGDNTSTSFSGTIQNGSSTNVSLSKTGSGALSLSGSNSYSGSTSLLGGTLNLNSTTAIGTSTFTIFNGTTLGNTSAGAITLATNN
;
A
#
# COMPACT_ATOMS: atom_id res chain seq x y z
N MET A 1 39.97 -22.38 -21.09
CA MET A 1 39.17 -23.59 -21.31
C MET A 1 38.64 -23.53 -22.73
N SER A 2 38.55 -24.68 -23.41
CA SER A 2 38.26 -24.86 -24.85
C SER A 2 39.09 -24.04 -25.86
N ASN A 3 39.87 -24.72 -26.70
CA ASN A 3 40.35 -24.20 -28.00
C ASN A 3 39.70 -24.98 -29.15
N THR A 4 38.50 -25.51 -28.92
CA THR A 4 37.84 -26.48 -29.79
C THR A 4 36.37 -26.15 -29.97
N ALA A 5 35.78 -26.59 -31.08
CA ALA A 5 34.39 -26.30 -31.43
C ALA A 5 33.33 -26.94 -30.51
N THR A 6 33.71 -27.86 -29.62
CA THR A 6 32.75 -28.70 -28.87
C THR A 6 32.30 -28.15 -27.51
N GLY A 7 32.90 -27.06 -27.00
CA GLY A 7 32.56 -26.49 -25.69
C GLY A 7 32.94 -27.39 -24.51
N TYR A 8 32.86 -26.87 -23.28
CA TYR A 8 33.12 -27.63 -22.04
C TYR A 8 32.34 -27.12 -20.82
N THR A 9 32.15 -27.98 -19.83
CA THR A 9 31.54 -27.63 -18.53
C THR A 9 32.50 -27.92 -17.37
N ILE A 10 32.69 -26.99 -16.45
CA ILE A 10 33.29 -27.21 -15.13
C ILE A 10 32.20 -27.15 -14.08
N ASN A 11 32.19 -28.15 -13.19
CA ASN A 11 31.40 -28.09 -11.97
C ASN A 11 32.34 -27.95 -10.78
N VAL A 12 32.24 -26.84 -10.05
CA VAL A 12 32.98 -26.58 -8.82
C VAL A 12 32.05 -26.80 -7.64
N ALA A 13 32.28 -27.88 -6.90
CA ALA A 13 31.45 -28.26 -5.75
C ALA A 13 31.58 -27.31 -4.55
N GLY A 14 32.65 -26.50 -4.50
CA GLY A 14 32.90 -25.51 -3.45
C GLY A 14 33.01 -24.10 -4.01
N ASN A 15 33.95 -23.33 -3.46
CA ASN A 15 34.19 -21.96 -3.91
C ASN A 15 35.15 -21.92 -5.10
N PHE A 16 34.95 -20.95 -6.00
CA PHE A 16 35.91 -20.60 -7.05
C PHE A 16 36.54 -19.26 -6.70
N VAL A 17 37.85 -19.26 -6.42
CA VAL A 17 38.59 -18.07 -6.01
C VAL A 17 39.65 -17.70 -7.05
N VAL A 18 39.58 -16.48 -7.56
CA VAL A 18 40.61 -15.87 -8.40
C VAL A 18 41.39 -14.88 -7.55
N ASN A 19 42.68 -15.19 -7.35
CA ASN A 19 43.59 -14.36 -6.59
C ASN A 19 44.90 -14.21 -7.36
N ASN A 20 45.11 -13.02 -7.93
CA ASN A 20 46.28 -12.65 -8.73
C ASN A 20 46.61 -13.66 -9.84
N SER A 21 45.57 -14.27 -10.42
CA SER A 21 45.67 -15.31 -11.44
C SER A 21 44.78 -14.96 -12.62
N THR A 22 45.03 -15.59 -13.78
CA THR A 22 44.17 -15.46 -14.95
C THR A 22 43.47 -16.77 -15.25
N PHE A 23 42.15 -16.72 -15.42
CA PHE A 23 41.34 -17.84 -15.89
C PHE A 23 40.48 -17.39 -17.07
N LYS A 24 40.46 -18.16 -18.16
CA LYS A 24 39.69 -17.86 -19.38
C LYS A 24 38.84 -19.06 -19.77
N MET A 25 37.56 -18.87 -20.06
CA MET A 25 36.61 -19.97 -20.28
C MET A 25 36.48 -20.46 -21.72
N ASN A 26 36.61 -19.61 -22.75
CA ASN A 26 36.27 -20.00 -24.12
C ASN A 26 37.17 -19.34 -25.19
N ASN A 27 38.06 -20.06 -25.86
CA ASN A 27 38.86 -19.58 -27.00
C ASN A 27 38.46 -20.24 -28.35
N GLY A 28 37.20 -20.65 -28.52
CA GLY A 28 36.72 -21.33 -29.74
C GLY A 28 35.23 -21.10 -30.02
N SER A 29 34.64 -21.88 -30.94
CA SER A 29 33.23 -21.74 -31.35
C SER A 29 32.23 -22.55 -30.50
N GLY A 30 32.68 -23.18 -29.42
CA GLY A 30 31.81 -23.98 -28.54
C GLY A 30 31.55 -23.28 -27.20
N SER A 31 30.29 -23.18 -26.80
CA SER A 31 29.89 -22.58 -25.52
C SER A 31 30.51 -23.30 -24.31
N CYS A 32 30.97 -22.52 -23.33
CA CYS A 32 31.54 -23.04 -22.09
C CYS A 32 30.69 -22.66 -20.88
N PHE A 33 30.68 -23.54 -19.88
CA PHE A 33 29.90 -23.37 -18.65
C PHE A 33 30.78 -23.60 -17.43
N VAL A 34 30.73 -22.69 -16.45
CA VAL A 34 31.32 -22.91 -15.13
C VAL A 34 30.21 -22.79 -14.10
N ASN A 35 29.91 -23.90 -13.42
CA ASN A 35 28.89 -23.97 -12.39
C ASN A 35 29.57 -24.02 -11.02
N VAL A 36 29.37 -23.01 -10.19
CA VAL A 36 29.95 -22.89 -8.85
C VAL A 36 28.85 -23.11 -7.82
N ALA A 37 28.92 -24.21 -7.07
CA ALA A 37 27.97 -24.52 -6.01
C ALA A 37 28.15 -23.65 -4.76
N GLY A 38 29.40 -23.25 -4.47
CA GLY A 38 29.72 -22.29 -3.42
C GLY A 38 29.80 -20.86 -3.94
N ASN A 39 30.70 -20.08 -3.36
CA ASN A 39 30.91 -18.68 -3.71
C ASN A 39 31.90 -18.52 -4.86
N PHE A 40 31.72 -17.47 -5.66
CA PHE A 40 32.71 -17.02 -6.64
C PHE A 40 33.34 -15.72 -6.16
N SER A 41 34.67 -15.62 -6.15
CA SER A 41 35.32 -14.38 -5.74
C SER A 41 36.54 -14.01 -6.57
N ILE A 42 36.69 -12.71 -6.84
CA ILE A 42 37.90 -12.11 -7.42
C ILE A 42 38.47 -11.11 -6.41
N SER A 43 39.65 -11.44 -5.87
CA SER A 43 40.41 -10.55 -4.99
C SER A 43 41.64 -9.92 -5.67
N GLY A 44 41.85 -10.24 -6.96
CA GLY A 44 42.94 -9.78 -7.82
C GLY A 44 43.09 -10.72 -9.02
N GLY A 45 43.70 -10.27 -10.12
CA GLY A 45 43.79 -11.04 -11.36
C GLY A 45 42.54 -10.93 -12.24
N ASN A 46 42.41 -11.80 -13.25
CA ASN A 46 41.41 -11.69 -14.32
C ASN A 46 40.63 -13.00 -14.50
N PHE A 47 39.31 -12.92 -14.54
CA PHE A 47 38.45 -14.02 -14.96
C PHE A 47 37.72 -13.61 -16.24
N THR A 48 37.89 -14.36 -17.33
CA THR A 48 37.22 -14.09 -18.61
C THR A 48 36.19 -15.17 -18.96
N ILE A 49 34.94 -14.78 -19.23
CA ILE A 49 33.85 -15.70 -19.58
C ILE A 49 33.87 -16.07 -21.06
N VAL A 50 34.02 -15.10 -21.96
CA VAL A 50 34.03 -15.35 -23.42
C VAL A 50 35.28 -14.76 -24.05
N THR A 51 36.01 -15.58 -24.80
CA THR A 51 37.19 -15.18 -25.60
C THR A 51 37.14 -15.70 -27.04
N GLY A 52 35.98 -16.13 -27.52
CA GLY A 52 35.78 -16.73 -28.84
C GLY A 52 34.30 -16.71 -29.24
N ALA A 53 33.99 -17.20 -30.44
CA ALA A 53 32.71 -16.98 -31.13
C ALA A 53 31.48 -17.77 -30.59
N ALA A 54 31.42 -18.05 -29.29
CA ALA A 54 30.25 -18.66 -28.65
C ALA A 54 29.96 -18.09 -27.26
N SER A 55 28.67 -17.80 -27.00
CA SER A 55 28.19 -17.36 -25.70
C SER A 55 28.52 -18.40 -24.63
N SER A 56 28.92 -17.94 -23.44
CA SER A 56 29.35 -18.81 -22.34
C SER A 56 28.80 -18.28 -21.02
N THR A 57 28.70 -19.14 -20.00
CA THR A 57 28.01 -18.79 -18.76
C THR A 57 28.78 -19.23 -17.51
N LEU A 58 28.98 -18.29 -16.60
CA LEU A 58 29.36 -18.53 -15.21
C LEU A 58 28.09 -18.52 -14.35
N SER A 59 27.73 -19.66 -13.76
CA SER A 59 26.59 -19.77 -12.85
C SER A 59 27.07 -19.95 -11.43
N VAL A 60 26.61 -19.09 -10.51
CA VAL A 60 27.02 -19.09 -9.09
C VAL A 60 25.79 -19.25 -8.19
N LEU A 61 25.77 -20.36 -7.44
CA LEU A 61 24.70 -20.65 -6.49
C LEU A 61 24.89 -19.88 -5.17
N GLY A 62 26.14 -19.75 -4.71
CA GLY A 62 26.51 -18.93 -3.57
C GLY A 62 26.68 -17.45 -3.92
N ASP A 63 27.39 -16.74 -3.06
CA ASP A 63 27.64 -15.30 -3.21
C ASP A 63 28.71 -15.02 -4.28
N VAL A 64 28.57 -13.88 -4.96
CA VAL A 64 29.57 -13.33 -5.85
C VAL A 64 30.26 -12.15 -5.16
N ALA A 65 31.58 -12.19 -5.07
CA ALA A 65 32.38 -11.12 -4.43
C ALA A 65 33.55 -10.66 -5.32
N ILE A 66 33.53 -9.41 -5.77
CA ILE A 66 34.59 -8.80 -6.56
C ILE A 66 35.10 -7.59 -5.78
N SER A 67 36.28 -7.72 -5.19
CA SER A 67 36.91 -6.66 -4.38
C SER A 67 38.09 -5.99 -5.07
N SER A 68 38.66 -6.65 -6.08
CA SER A 68 39.73 -6.15 -6.95
C SER A 68 39.80 -7.02 -8.22
N GLY A 69 40.75 -6.75 -9.12
CA GLY A 69 40.91 -7.47 -10.37
C GLY A 69 39.82 -7.16 -11.40
N GLN A 70 39.67 -8.03 -12.40
CA GLN A 70 38.73 -7.87 -13.50
C GLN A 70 37.88 -9.14 -13.71
N LEU A 71 36.57 -8.97 -13.80
CA LEU A 71 35.67 -9.92 -14.46
C LEU A 71 35.43 -9.43 -15.89
N MET A 72 36.09 -10.04 -16.85
CA MET A 72 35.93 -9.75 -18.27
C MET A 72 34.83 -10.64 -18.84
N MET A 73 33.68 -10.06 -19.16
CA MET A 73 32.53 -10.80 -19.64
C MET A 73 32.76 -11.26 -21.09
N HIS A 74 33.43 -10.43 -21.90
CA HIS A 74 33.72 -10.70 -23.30
C HIS A 74 35.06 -10.07 -23.73
N GLU A 75 35.82 -10.75 -24.60
CA GLU A 75 37.10 -10.26 -25.17
C GLU A 75 37.31 -10.60 -26.67
N ASP A 76 36.24 -10.95 -27.40
CA ASP A 76 36.31 -11.31 -28.82
C ASP A 76 35.59 -10.27 -29.72
N ALA A 77 35.82 -10.30 -31.03
CA ALA A 77 35.13 -9.42 -31.98
C ALA A 77 33.71 -9.89 -32.37
N SER A 78 33.19 -10.94 -31.73
CA SER A 78 31.91 -11.56 -32.06
C SER A 78 30.75 -10.97 -31.25
N ALA A 79 29.52 -11.05 -31.78
CA ALA A 79 28.30 -10.55 -31.13
C ALA A 79 27.77 -11.52 -30.04
N THR A 80 28.67 -12.21 -29.33
CA THR A 80 28.27 -13.23 -28.35
C THR A 80 28.13 -12.65 -26.96
N VAL A 81 27.53 -13.44 -26.05
CA VAL A 81 27.19 -12.97 -24.70
C VAL A 81 27.97 -13.74 -23.66
N GLY A 82 28.71 -13.03 -22.82
CA GLY A 82 29.23 -13.55 -21.56
C GLY A 82 28.19 -13.37 -20.47
N THR A 83 27.73 -14.46 -19.86
CA THR A 83 26.67 -14.38 -18.85
C THR A 83 27.19 -14.76 -17.47
N LEU A 84 26.90 -13.93 -16.46
CA LEU A 84 27.04 -14.24 -15.04
C LEU A 84 25.65 -14.42 -14.45
N GLN A 85 25.32 -15.64 -14.02
CA GLN A 85 24.08 -15.93 -13.29
C GLN A 85 24.36 -15.94 -11.79
N VAL A 86 23.61 -15.13 -11.03
CA VAL A 86 23.80 -14.92 -9.60
C VAL A 86 22.57 -15.39 -8.82
N THR A 87 22.78 -16.33 -7.90
CA THR A 87 21.74 -16.80 -6.96
C THR A 87 22.01 -16.34 -5.52
N GLY A 88 23.26 -16.12 -5.11
CA GLY A 88 23.57 -15.51 -3.82
C GLY A 88 23.47 -13.98 -3.81
N ASN A 89 24.05 -13.38 -2.78
CA ASN A 89 24.29 -11.94 -2.74
C ASN A 89 25.39 -11.55 -3.73
N PHE A 90 25.38 -10.29 -4.15
CA PHE A 90 26.36 -9.72 -5.06
C PHE A 90 27.08 -8.56 -4.38
N SER A 91 28.40 -8.70 -4.25
CA SER A 91 29.25 -7.72 -3.61
C SER A 91 30.37 -7.31 -4.55
N HIS A 92 30.21 -6.16 -5.21
CA HIS A 92 31.22 -5.57 -6.09
C HIS A 92 31.78 -4.31 -5.45
N THR A 93 32.76 -4.47 -4.58
CA THR A 93 33.32 -3.37 -3.76
C THR A 93 34.57 -2.75 -4.37
N GLY A 94 35.15 -3.35 -5.41
CA GLY A 94 36.30 -2.82 -6.14
C GLY A 94 36.55 -3.62 -7.42
N GLY A 95 37.60 -3.29 -8.17
CA GLY A 95 37.88 -3.91 -9.47
C GLY A 95 36.88 -3.53 -10.57
N THR A 96 36.97 -4.20 -11.71
CA THR A 96 36.16 -3.92 -12.90
C THR A 96 35.34 -5.12 -13.34
N ILE A 97 34.12 -4.88 -13.82
CA ILE A 97 33.36 -5.80 -14.67
C ILE A 97 33.26 -5.13 -16.03
N ASP A 98 33.74 -5.81 -17.07
CA ASP A 98 34.02 -5.15 -18.34
C ASP A 98 33.79 -6.08 -19.53
N GLU A 99 33.65 -5.50 -20.71
CA GLU A 99 33.64 -6.18 -22.00
C GLU A 99 34.42 -5.38 -23.06
N ASP A 100 34.84 -6.01 -24.15
CA ASP A 100 35.72 -5.42 -25.17
C ASP A 100 35.00 -4.70 -26.33
N ASN A 101 34.01 -3.84 -26.04
CA ASN A 101 33.24 -2.97 -26.94
C ASN A 101 32.57 -3.62 -28.18
N ASN A 102 32.78 -4.91 -28.44
CA ASN A 102 32.27 -5.62 -29.62
C ASN A 102 31.27 -6.72 -29.28
N GLY A 103 31.24 -7.15 -28.01
CA GLY A 103 30.33 -8.17 -27.51
C GLY A 103 29.29 -7.62 -26.53
N GLN A 104 28.73 -8.52 -25.73
CA GLN A 104 27.84 -8.16 -24.63
C GLN A 104 28.18 -8.97 -23.39
N GLY A 105 28.19 -8.31 -22.23
CA GLY A 105 28.10 -8.99 -20.94
C GLY A 105 26.68 -8.92 -20.39
N SER A 106 26.28 -9.93 -19.62
CA SER A 106 24.99 -9.93 -18.95
C SER A 106 25.12 -10.47 -17.53
N ILE A 107 24.71 -9.68 -16.55
CA ILE A 107 24.58 -10.08 -15.15
C ILE A 107 23.10 -10.35 -14.87
N VAL A 108 22.78 -11.59 -14.48
CA VAL A 108 21.41 -12.07 -14.31
C VAL A 108 21.18 -12.53 -12.88
N PHE A 109 20.26 -11.86 -12.19
CA PHE A 109 19.85 -12.16 -10.82
C PHE A 109 18.64 -13.09 -10.80
N ASN A 110 18.78 -14.28 -10.18
CA ASN A 110 17.85 -15.40 -10.34
C ASN A 110 17.30 -16.02 -9.03
N ARG A 111 17.60 -15.46 -7.86
CA ARG A 111 17.14 -16.06 -6.60
C ARG A 111 15.67 -15.79 -6.37
N ALA A 112 14.89 -16.84 -6.17
CA ALA A 112 13.58 -16.70 -5.52
C ALA A 112 13.76 -16.10 -4.12
N GLY A 113 13.33 -14.85 -3.93
CA GLY A 113 13.53 -14.08 -2.70
C GLY A 113 14.63 -13.02 -2.78
N THR A 114 15.16 -12.62 -1.63
CA THR A 114 16.02 -11.42 -1.53
C THR A 114 17.50 -11.71 -1.77
N GLN A 115 18.13 -10.93 -2.63
CA GLN A 115 19.58 -10.79 -2.80
C GLN A 115 20.01 -9.39 -2.40
N ILE A 116 21.09 -9.28 -1.63
CA ILE A 116 21.70 -7.98 -1.35
C ILE A 116 22.68 -7.65 -2.47
N TYR A 117 22.51 -6.46 -3.05
CA TYR A 117 23.41 -5.89 -4.05
C TYR A 117 24.24 -4.78 -3.42
N THR A 118 25.56 -4.98 -3.39
CA THR A 118 26.54 -4.00 -2.91
C THR A 118 27.43 -3.57 -4.08
N SER A 119 27.61 -2.27 -4.23
CA SER A 119 28.45 -1.66 -5.28
C SER A 119 29.62 -0.87 -4.69
N GLY A 120 30.59 -0.54 -5.54
CA GLY A 120 31.83 0.13 -5.18
C GLY A 120 32.93 -0.02 -6.24
N GLY A 121 32.88 -1.07 -7.05
CA GLY A 121 33.71 -1.19 -8.27
C GLY A 121 33.04 -0.60 -9.51
N SER A 122 33.74 -0.69 -10.65
CA SER A 122 33.27 -0.13 -11.93
C SER A 122 32.68 -1.19 -12.84
N ILE A 123 31.49 -0.94 -13.39
CA ILE A 123 30.91 -1.71 -14.50
C ILE A 123 31.01 -0.81 -15.73
N THR A 124 31.67 -1.28 -16.80
CA THR A 124 31.97 -0.50 -17.99
C THR A 124 31.50 -1.18 -19.27
N ASN A 125 31.26 -0.37 -20.31
CA ASN A 125 30.83 -0.79 -21.64
C ASN A 125 29.50 -1.60 -21.62
N ASN A 126 29.24 -2.45 -22.61
CA ASN A 126 27.96 -3.13 -22.87
C ASN A 126 27.71 -4.31 -21.91
N ILE A 127 27.47 -3.98 -20.63
CA ILE A 127 27.14 -4.95 -19.59
C ILE A 127 25.70 -4.74 -19.13
N ASP A 128 24.82 -5.64 -19.57
CA ASP A 128 23.41 -5.61 -19.18
C ASP A 128 23.20 -6.18 -17.79
N VAL A 129 22.23 -5.62 -17.07
CA VAL A 129 21.80 -6.11 -15.77
C VAL A 129 20.32 -6.49 -15.82
N THR A 130 20.02 -7.76 -15.55
CA THR A 130 18.65 -8.29 -15.54
C THR A 130 18.29 -8.88 -14.18
N ILE A 131 17.13 -8.48 -13.66
CA ILE A 131 16.54 -9.04 -12.44
C ILE A 131 15.31 -9.84 -12.84
N ASN A 132 15.41 -11.18 -12.73
CA ASN A 132 14.35 -12.07 -13.17
C ASN A 132 13.19 -12.18 -12.17
N SER A 133 12.05 -12.68 -12.66
CA SER A 133 10.82 -12.85 -11.89
C SER A 133 11.05 -13.61 -10.59
N GLY A 134 10.38 -13.18 -9.51
CA GLY A 134 10.52 -13.77 -8.18
C GLY A 134 11.78 -13.36 -7.42
N THR A 135 12.71 -12.63 -8.06
CA THR A 135 13.91 -12.09 -7.40
C THR A 135 13.65 -10.72 -6.83
N THR A 136 14.06 -10.51 -5.58
CA THR A 136 14.16 -9.19 -4.94
C THR A 136 15.62 -8.77 -4.90
N LEU A 137 16.01 -7.81 -5.73
CA LEU A 137 17.34 -7.20 -5.65
C LEU A 137 17.26 -6.00 -4.69
N GLN A 138 17.79 -6.16 -3.48
CA GLN A 138 17.83 -5.11 -2.47
C GLN A 138 19.16 -4.38 -2.52
N THR A 139 19.13 -3.07 -2.81
CA THR A 139 20.33 -2.23 -2.69
C THR A 139 20.82 -2.14 -1.26
N ALA A 140 22.13 -2.28 -1.05
CA ALA A 140 22.75 -2.36 0.26
C ALA A 140 22.81 -1.02 1.02
N ALA A 141 22.82 0.11 0.31
CA ALA A 141 22.90 1.43 0.91
C ALA A 141 22.27 2.51 0.01
N THR A 142 22.07 3.71 0.56
CA THR A 142 21.58 4.88 -0.20
C THR A 142 22.43 5.18 -1.43
N GLY A 143 23.76 5.06 -1.30
CA GLY A 143 24.73 5.30 -2.37
C GLY A 143 25.03 4.08 -3.26
N THR A 144 24.29 2.98 -3.13
CA THR A 144 24.48 1.82 -4.01
C THR A 144 24.03 2.13 -5.43
N ILE A 145 24.87 1.80 -6.41
CA ILE A 145 24.64 2.07 -7.84
C ILE A 145 24.62 0.76 -8.62
N ILE A 146 23.51 0.52 -9.32
CA ILE A 146 23.38 -0.50 -10.37
C ILE A 146 23.72 0.20 -11.68
N GLY A 147 24.97 0.04 -12.13
CA GLY A 147 25.48 0.55 -13.40
C GLY A 147 25.33 -0.46 -14.54
N GLY A 148 26.20 -0.35 -15.55
CA GLY A 148 26.13 -1.15 -16.77
C GLY A 148 25.48 -0.39 -17.93
N ASP A 149 25.08 -1.11 -18.97
CA ASP A 149 24.44 -0.56 -20.16
C ASP A 149 22.91 -0.60 -20.03
N ASP A 150 22.24 -1.68 -20.47
CA ASP A 150 20.81 -1.82 -20.27
C ASP A 150 20.48 -2.41 -18.88
N PHE A 151 19.45 -1.87 -18.24
CA PHE A 151 18.89 -2.40 -17.01
C PHE A 151 17.47 -2.92 -17.26
N THR A 152 17.19 -4.15 -16.82
CA THR A 152 15.87 -4.77 -16.91
C THR A 152 15.39 -5.28 -15.56
N LEU A 153 14.28 -4.73 -15.07
CA LEU A 153 13.48 -5.29 -13.98
C LEU A 153 12.28 -6.03 -14.58
N SER A 154 12.36 -7.36 -14.61
CA SER A 154 11.37 -8.21 -15.27
C SER A 154 10.01 -8.23 -14.55
N PRO A 155 8.91 -8.63 -15.23
CA PRO A 155 7.62 -8.94 -14.60
C PRO A 155 7.75 -9.81 -13.34
N GLY A 156 7.11 -9.42 -12.24
CA GLY A 156 7.14 -10.13 -10.97
C GLY A 156 8.47 -10.07 -10.19
N ALA A 157 9.49 -9.38 -10.71
CA ALA A 157 10.70 -9.07 -9.94
C ALA A 157 10.44 -7.90 -8.97
N THR A 158 11.33 -7.74 -7.99
CA THR A 158 11.26 -6.67 -6.99
C THR A 158 12.56 -5.89 -6.91
N LEU A 159 12.49 -4.56 -6.92
CA LEU A 159 13.64 -3.69 -6.68
C LEU A 159 13.52 -3.01 -5.30
N GLY A 160 14.53 -3.20 -4.45
CA GLY A 160 14.68 -2.51 -3.17
C GLY A 160 15.55 -1.26 -3.31
N ILE A 161 14.99 -0.10 -2.98
CA ILE A 161 15.47 1.24 -3.33
C ILE A 161 15.74 2.03 -2.05
N ARG A 162 17.00 2.39 -1.83
CA ARG A 162 17.45 3.22 -0.69
C ARG A 162 17.86 4.63 -1.08
N SER A 163 18.02 4.91 -2.37
CA SER A 163 18.39 6.23 -2.88
C SER A 163 17.33 7.27 -2.56
N THR A 164 17.77 8.47 -2.19
CA THR A 164 16.91 9.64 -1.99
C THR A 164 16.26 10.12 -3.28
N ALA A 165 16.88 9.85 -4.44
CA ALA A 165 16.32 10.16 -5.75
C ALA A 165 15.45 9.03 -6.33
N GLY A 166 15.31 7.90 -5.62
CA GLY A 166 14.52 6.77 -6.07
C GLY A 166 15.11 6.09 -7.31
N ILE A 167 14.27 5.95 -8.34
CA ILE A 167 14.66 5.48 -9.68
C ILE A 167 14.32 6.51 -10.74
N THR A 168 15.22 6.71 -11.69
CA THR A 168 15.04 7.67 -12.78
C THR A 168 15.05 6.96 -14.14
N SER A 169 14.46 7.62 -15.13
CA SER A 169 14.39 7.10 -16.51
C SER A 169 15.75 7.13 -17.24
N ALA A 170 16.67 8.02 -16.83
CA ALA A 170 18.02 8.15 -17.37
C ALA A 170 18.94 8.95 -16.42
N GLY A 171 20.24 8.99 -16.73
CA GLY A 171 21.23 9.86 -16.07
C GLY A 171 21.80 9.34 -14.73
N ALA A 172 22.79 10.03 -14.18
CA ALA A 172 23.56 9.58 -13.00
C ALA A 172 22.87 9.89 -11.65
N THR A 173 21.60 9.55 -11.53
CA THR A 173 20.79 9.78 -10.31
C THR A 173 19.96 8.53 -9.97
N GLY A 174 19.66 8.34 -8.68
CA GLY A 174 18.93 7.17 -8.21
C GLY A 174 19.82 5.95 -7.97
N ASN A 175 19.20 4.81 -7.61
CA ASN A 175 19.93 3.55 -7.42
C ASN A 175 20.31 2.86 -8.74
N VAL A 176 19.54 3.07 -9.82
CA VAL A 176 19.84 2.52 -11.14
C VAL A 176 20.43 3.65 -11.97
N GLN A 177 21.69 3.49 -12.37
CA GLN A 177 22.43 4.47 -13.16
C GLN A 177 23.05 3.80 -14.39
N SER A 178 22.27 2.94 -15.06
CA SER A 178 22.68 2.32 -16.32
C SER A 178 22.83 3.39 -17.42
N ALA A 179 23.78 3.17 -18.33
CA ALA A 179 24.11 4.08 -19.42
C ALA A 179 23.11 3.99 -20.58
N GLY A 180 22.60 2.78 -20.84
CA GLY A 180 21.58 2.47 -21.82
C GLY A 180 20.15 2.63 -21.28
N ILE A 181 19.26 1.77 -21.75
CA ILE A 181 17.83 1.79 -21.47
C ILE A 181 17.56 1.23 -20.07
N ARG A 182 16.66 1.88 -19.34
CA ARG A 182 16.12 1.41 -18.06
C ARG A 182 14.71 0.90 -18.23
N SER A 183 14.59 -0.43 -18.34
CA SER A 183 13.32 -1.14 -18.51
C SER A 183 12.75 -1.56 -17.15
N TYR A 184 11.81 -0.76 -16.66
CA TYR A 184 11.06 -1.04 -15.43
C TYR A 184 9.70 -1.65 -15.78
N SER A 185 9.45 -2.92 -15.42
CA SER A 185 8.20 -3.58 -15.77
C SER A 185 6.99 -3.03 -15.00
N ALA A 186 5.87 -2.83 -15.71
CA ALA A 186 4.60 -2.43 -15.12
C ALA A 186 3.96 -3.49 -14.20
N THR A 187 4.49 -4.71 -14.19
CA THR A 187 4.05 -5.81 -13.32
C THR A 187 5.14 -6.24 -12.34
N ALA A 188 6.17 -5.41 -12.15
CA ALA A 188 7.16 -5.58 -11.10
C ALA A 188 6.73 -4.91 -9.79
N ASN A 189 7.54 -5.12 -8.75
CA ASN A 189 7.35 -4.61 -7.41
C ASN A 189 8.47 -3.64 -7.03
N TYR A 190 8.13 -2.62 -6.24
CA TYR A 190 9.07 -1.56 -5.86
C TYR A 190 8.98 -1.33 -4.36
N ILE A 191 10.14 -1.35 -3.68
CA ILE A 191 10.25 -1.12 -2.24
C ILE A 191 11.13 0.09 -2.01
N TYR A 192 10.56 1.16 -1.45
CA TYR A 192 11.29 2.34 -1.00
C TYR A 192 11.56 2.22 0.49
N ASN A 193 12.80 1.91 0.84
CA ASN A 193 13.22 1.56 2.20
C ASN A 193 14.54 2.22 2.62
N GLY A 194 14.74 3.47 2.20
CA GLY A 194 15.80 4.33 2.69
C GLY A 194 15.55 4.83 4.12
N SER A 195 16.47 5.67 4.59
CA SER A 195 16.42 6.29 5.93
C SER A 195 16.40 7.83 5.89
N ALA A 196 16.30 8.40 4.69
CA ALA A 196 16.14 9.81 4.42
C ALA A 196 14.93 9.99 3.49
N ASN A 197 14.43 11.21 3.31
CA ASN A 197 13.34 11.44 2.36
C ASN A 197 13.72 10.91 0.97
N GLN A 198 12.80 10.19 0.36
CA GLN A 198 12.97 9.65 -0.98
C GLN A 198 11.95 10.30 -1.91
N SER A 199 12.34 10.50 -3.16
CA SER A 199 11.40 10.58 -4.27
C SER A 199 11.20 9.17 -4.81
N VAL A 200 10.01 8.84 -5.33
CA VAL A 200 9.87 7.63 -6.14
C VAL A 200 10.70 7.72 -7.42
N GLY A 201 10.89 8.96 -7.90
CA GLY A 201 11.61 9.29 -9.12
C GLY A 201 10.77 9.07 -10.39
N ASN A 202 11.20 9.71 -11.47
CA ASN A 202 10.48 9.70 -12.75
C ASN A 202 10.64 8.40 -13.55
N GLY A 203 11.43 7.44 -13.04
CA GLY A 203 11.59 6.12 -13.64
C GLY A 203 10.50 5.12 -13.23
N LEU A 204 9.72 5.41 -12.19
CA LEU A 204 8.63 4.53 -11.77
C LEU A 204 7.58 4.44 -12.90
N PRO A 205 7.21 3.22 -13.36
CA PRO A 205 6.20 3.06 -14.40
C PRO A 205 4.84 3.64 -13.96
N GLY A 206 4.05 4.11 -14.92
CA GLY A 206 2.69 4.62 -14.66
C GLY A 206 1.71 3.56 -14.12
N THR A 207 2.11 2.29 -14.10
CA THR A 207 1.41 1.20 -13.40
C THR A 207 2.44 0.21 -12.86
N VAL A 208 2.24 -0.29 -11.65
CA VAL A 208 3.09 -1.30 -11.00
C VAL A 208 2.24 -2.42 -10.40
N SER A 209 2.87 -3.54 -10.02
CA SER A 209 2.16 -4.59 -9.28
C SER A 209 2.01 -4.22 -7.81
N ASN A 210 3.11 -4.08 -7.08
CA ASN A 210 3.13 -3.67 -5.69
C ASN A 210 4.05 -2.47 -5.48
N LEU A 211 3.61 -1.53 -4.65
CA LEU A 211 4.43 -0.43 -4.16
C LEU A 211 4.50 -0.53 -2.64
N THR A 212 5.70 -0.64 -2.09
CA THR A 212 5.93 -0.71 -0.65
C THR A 212 6.74 0.49 -0.19
N ILE A 213 6.19 1.21 0.78
CA ILE A 213 6.86 2.28 1.51
C ILE A 213 7.25 1.71 2.88
N ALA A 214 8.55 1.57 3.08
CA ALA A 214 9.16 1.06 4.31
C ALA A 214 10.34 1.95 4.71
N ASN A 215 10.19 3.26 4.50
CA ASN A 215 11.22 4.23 4.85
C ASN A 215 11.31 4.36 6.37
N THR A 216 12.48 4.12 6.92
CA THR A 216 12.73 4.05 8.36
C THR A 216 13.41 5.31 8.90
N GLY A 217 13.42 6.42 8.14
CA GLY A 217 13.99 7.67 8.61
C GLY A 217 13.31 8.19 9.88
N GLY A 218 14.00 9.09 10.59
CA GLY A 218 13.40 9.85 11.69
C GLY A 218 12.35 10.84 11.19
N GLY A 219 11.64 11.50 12.12
CA GLY A 219 10.64 12.53 11.79
C GLY A 219 11.22 13.61 10.87
N GLY A 220 10.55 13.87 9.75
CA GLY A 220 10.99 14.82 8.72
C GLY A 220 11.93 14.24 7.66
N ASN A 221 12.43 13.01 7.86
CA ASN A 221 13.33 12.29 6.96
C ASN A 221 12.76 10.93 6.51
N ASN A 222 11.45 10.74 6.63
CA ASN A 222 10.76 9.48 6.41
C ASN A 222 9.65 9.57 5.37
N THR A 223 9.69 10.58 4.51
CA THR A 223 8.71 10.79 3.45
C THR A 223 9.19 10.18 2.14
N VAL A 224 8.32 9.42 1.47
CA VAL A 224 8.49 9.01 0.07
C VAL A 224 7.48 9.77 -0.78
N THR A 225 7.95 10.59 -1.73
CA THR A 225 7.12 11.47 -2.54
C THR A 225 6.85 10.89 -3.93
N LEU A 226 5.59 10.87 -4.38
CA LEU A 226 5.23 10.56 -5.76
C LEU A 226 5.57 11.71 -6.70
N GLU A 227 6.24 11.40 -7.81
CA GLU A 227 6.54 12.37 -8.87
C GLU A 227 5.57 12.30 -10.05
N ASN A 228 4.88 11.16 -10.20
CA ASN A 228 3.94 10.92 -11.29
C ASN A 228 2.68 10.22 -10.78
N ASN A 229 1.61 10.29 -11.56
CA ASN A 229 0.45 9.42 -11.38
C ASN A 229 0.85 7.94 -11.54
N VAL A 230 0.34 7.07 -10.67
CA VAL A 230 0.64 5.63 -10.72
C VAL A 230 -0.60 4.77 -10.45
N GLY A 231 -0.78 3.71 -11.23
CA GLY A 231 -1.71 2.63 -10.91
C GLY A 231 -1.01 1.51 -10.14
N ILE A 232 -1.64 0.97 -9.11
CA ILE A 232 -1.10 -0.15 -8.32
C ILE A 232 -2.08 -1.31 -8.44
N THR A 233 -1.74 -2.30 -9.29
CA THR A 233 -2.70 -3.36 -9.64
C THR A 233 -2.96 -4.32 -8.49
N ASN A 234 -2.01 -4.49 -7.58
CA ASN A 234 -2.15 -5.31 -6.39
C ASN A 234 -2.09 -4.43 -5.12
N THR A 235 -1.03 -4.51 -4.31
CA THR A 235 -1.00 -3.88 -2.98
C THR A 235 -0.14 -2.62 -2.94
N LEU A 236 -0.70 -1.55 -2.37
CA LEU A 236 0.06 -0.46 -1.77
C LEU A 236 0.27 -0.76 -0.29
N ALA A 237 1.51 -0.96 0.14
CA ALA A 237 1.86 -1.16 1.54
C ALA A 237 2.62 0.07 2.07
N VAL A 238 2.13 0.69 3.13
CA VAL A 238 2.83 1.77 3.85
C VAL A 238 3.17 1.25 5.24
N ASN A 239 4.28 0.54 5.34
CA ASN A 239 4.71 -0.17 6.55
C ASN A 239 5.49 0.73 7.51
N SER A 240 6.17 1.75 6.99
CA SER A 240 6.89 2.75 7.78
C SER A 240 6.99 4.07 7.02
N GLY A 241 7.07 5.18 7.75
CA GLY A 241 7.19 6.52 7.18
C GLY A 241 5.87 7.08 6.64
N VAL A 242 6.00 7.97 5.67
CA VAL A 242 4.90 8.70 5.03
C VAL A 242 4.98 8.52 3.52
N LEU A 243 3.86 8.20 2.88
CA LEU A 243 3.70 8.37 1.44
C LEU A 243 3.09 9.74 1.15
N ALA A 244 3.81 10.61 0.47
CA ALA A 244 3.30 11.90 0.01
C ALA A 244 2.94 11.83 -1.47
N LEU A 245 1.66 11.94 -1.80
CA LEU A 245 1.18 12.00 -3.19
C LEU A 245 1.52 13.33 -3.86
N GLY A 246 1.68 14.41 -3.09
CA GLY A 246 1.71 15.76 -3.66
C GLY A 246 0.42 16.04 -4.43
N ALA A 247 0.52 16.53 -5.67
CA ALA A 247 -0.62 16.69 -6.57
C ALA A 247 -0.89 15.46 -7.46
N ASN A 248 -0.05 14.42 -7.36
CA ASN A 248 -0.14 13.21 -8.18
C ASN A 248 -1.15 12.22 -7.62
N ASN A 249 -1.74 11.40 -8.47
CA ASN A 249 -2.79 10.46 -8.12
C ASN A 249 -2.26 9.03 -8.06
N ILE A 250 -2.76 8.26 -7.09
CA ILE A 250 -2.81 6.81 -7.23
C ILE A 250 -4.13 6.49 -7.94
N THR A 251 -4.05 6.25 -9.25
CA THR A 251 -5.23 6.21 -10.14
C THR A 251 -6.08 4.96 -9.94
N THR A 252 -5.49 3.91 -9.38
CA THR A 252 -6.15 2.66 -8.98
C THR A 252 -5.27 1.95 -7.95
N VAL A 253 -5.85 1.31 -6.94
CA VAL A 253 -5.11 0.46 -5.99
C VAL A 253 -5.89 -0.79 -5.60
N GLY A 254 -5.34 -1.97 -5.88
CA GLY A 254 -5.98 -3.26 -5.60
C GLY A 254 -6.17 -3.54 -4.10
N ALA A 255 -5.28 -3.06 -3.24
CA ALA A 255 -5.44 -3.06 -1.78
C ALA A 255 -4.51 -2.03 -1.13
N VAL A 256 -4.93 -1.43 -0.03
CA VAL A 256 -4.08 -0.53 0.79
C VAL A 256 -3.83 -1.17 2.15
N ASN A 257 -2.58 -1.32 2.53
CA ASN A 257 -2.17 -1.84 3.83
C ASN A 257 -1.33 -0.80 4.57
N MET A 258 -1.71 -0.45 5.80
CA MET A 258 -1.01 0.55 6.63
C MET A 258 -0.76 0.02 8.04
N THR A 259 0.31 0.48 8.69
CA THR A 259 0.64 0.13 10.08
C THR A 259 1.10 1.38 10.84
N GLY A 260 0.15 2.22 11.27
CA GLY A 260 0.44 3.45 12.01
C GLY A 260 1.25 4.49 11.22
N THR A 261 1.00 4.56 9.91
CA THR A 261 1.71 5.40 8.93
C THR A 261 0.77 6.43 8.32
N ALA A 262 1.30 7.30 7.45
CA ALA A 262 0.49 8.32 6.79
C ALA A 262 0.54 8.25 5.26
N ILE A 263 -0.60 8.56 4.64
CA ILE A 263 -0.74 8.85 3.21
C ILE A 263 -1.25 10.30 3.10
N THR A 264 -0.48 11.18 2.46
CA THR A 264 -0.75 12.63 2.44
C THR A 264 -0.75 13.20 1.02
N GLY A 265 -1.29 14.40 0.83
CA GLY A 265 -1.26 15.11 -0.45
C GLY A 265 -2.63 15.61 -0.88
N THR A 266 -2.68 16.26 -2.03
CA THR A 266 -3.92 16.76 -2.66
C THR A 266 -4.38 15.88 -3.82
N GLY A 267 -3.49 15.05 -4.37
CA GLY A 267 -3.86 14.03 -5.35
C GLY A 267 -4.65 12.88 -4.72
N THR A 268 -5.45 12.22 -5.53
CA THR A 268 -6.45 11.24 -5.09
C THR A 268 -5.86 9.82 -4.99
N LEU A 269 -6.23 9.11 -3.93
CA LEU A 269 -6.07 7.67 -3.76
C LEU A 269 -7.35 6.96 -4.23
N THR A 270 -7.38 6.46 -5.45
CA THR A 270 -8.56 5.77 -6.02
C THR A 270 -8.50 4.27 -5.74
N LEU A 271 -9.43 3.77 -4.93
CA LEU A 271 -9.49 2.38 -4.50
C LEU A 271 -10.10 1.48 -5.58
N ALA A 272 -9.41 0.38 -5.87
CA ALA A 272 -9.89 -0.78 -6.63
C ALA A 272 -10.11 -2.03 -5.75
N GLY A 273 -9.60 -2.04 -4.51
CA GLY A 273 -10.00 -2.98 -3.45
C GLY A 273 -10.07 -2.32 -2.07
N ASN A 274 -9.73 -3.10 -1.04
CA ASN A 274 -10.01 -2.76 0.36
C ASN A 274 -8.84 -2.06 1.05
N VAL A 275 -9.13 -1.43 2.19
CA VAL A 275 -8.13 -0.83 3.08
C VAL A 275 -8.02 -1.68 4.33
N THR A 276 -6.80 -2.02 4.72
CA THR A 276 -6.47 -2.67 5.99
C THR A 276 -5.51 -1.78 6.77
N THR A 277 -5.86 -1.46 8.01
CA THR A 277 -4.93 -0.88 8.98
C THR A 277 -4.63 -1.90 10.07
N ASN A 278 -3.36 -2.23 10.25
CA ASN A 278 -2.90 -3.14 11.28
C ASN A 278 -2.80 -2.42 12.63
N ALA A 279 -2.90 -3.17 13.72
CA ALA A 279 -2.71 -2.66 15.08
C ALA A 279 -1.33 -1.99 15.19
N SER A 280 -1.29 -0.77 15.75
CA SER A 280 -0.07 0.01 15.91
C SER A 280 -0.14 0.89 17.16
N GLY A 281 1.02 1.29 17.69
CA GLY A 281 1.12 2.31 18.73
C GLY A 281 0.99 3.75 18.20
N THR A 282 0.74 3.92 16.90
CA THR A 282 0.51 5.20 16.23
C THR A 282 -0.68 5.10 15.28
N SER A 283 -1.39 6.21 15.08
CA SER A 283 -2.60 6.23 14.25
C SER A 283 -2.21 6.18 12.78
N SER A 284 -2.94 5.39 11.98
CA SER A 284 -2.85 5.49 10.53
C SER A 284 -3.63 6.72 10.07
N THR A 285 -3.03 7.59 9.27
CA THR A 285 -3.70 8.83 8.80
C THR A 285 -3.73 8.88 7.28
N ILE A 286 -4.91 9.14 6.70
CA ILE A 286 -5.04 9.46 5.27
C ILE A 286 -5.57 10.89 5.14
N SER A 287 -4.69 11.79 4.71
CA SER A 287 -5.04 13.19 4.41
C SER A 287 -5.06 13.46 2.90
N ALA A 288 -4.85 12.44 2.07
CA ALA A 288 -5.14 12.50 0.65
C ALA A 288 -6.64 12.22 0.39
N PRO A 289 -7.28 12.87 -0.60
CA PRO A 289 -8.62 12.50 -1.04
C PRO A 289 -8.71 11.01 -1.41
N ILE A 290 -9.80 10.36 -1.03
CA ILE A 290 -10.08 8.96 -1.35
C ILE A 290 -11.21 8.88 -2.39
N GLY A 291 -11.01 8.14 -3.46
CA GLY A 291 -12.06 7.76 -4.40
C GLY A 291 -12.42 6.29 -4.21
N LEU A 292 -13.66 5.95 -3.82
CA LEU A 292 -14.11 4.58 -3.63
C LEU A 292 -14.32 3.82 -4.96
N GLY A 293 -14.36 4.54 -6.10
CA GLY A 293 -14.82 3.99 -7.37
C GLY A 293 -16.33 3.70 -7.34
N GLY A 294 -16.77 2.67 -8.05
CA GLY A 294 -18.20 2.27 -8.10
C GLY A 294 -18.61 1.20 -7.09
N ALA A 295 -17.67 0.57 -6.38
CA ALA A 295 -17.92 -0.56 -5.49
C ALA A 295 -17.86 -0.15 -4.02
N THR A 296 -18.63 -0.82 -3.17
CA THR A 296 -18.50 -0.69 -1.71
C THR A 296 -17.15 -1.24 -1.25
N ARG A 297 -16.42 -0.45 -0.44
CA ARG A 297 -15.08 -0.78 0.05
C ARG A 297 -15.10 -1.13 1.53
N THR A 298 -14.37 -2.18 1.88
CA THR A 298 -14.14 -2.52 3.29
C THR A 298 -12.91 -1.81 3.81
N PHE A 299 -13.07 -1.16 4.95
CA PHE A 299 -12.01 -0.65 5.82
C PHE A 299 -11.93 -1.58 7.03
N ASN A 300 -10.95 -2.50 7.00
CA ASN A 300 -10.64 -3.39 8.10
C ASN A 300 -9.63 -2.73 9.03
N VAL A 301 -10.08 -2.29 10.20
CA VAL A 301 -9.28 -1.50 11.14
C VAL A 301 -9.06 -2.32 12.39
N ALA A 302 -7.85 -2.84 12.56
CA ALA A 302 -7.46 -3.52 13.79
C ALA A 302 -7.30 -2.53 14.95
N ASP A 303 -7.56 -3.03 16.16
CA ASP A 303 -7.43 -2.29 17.41
C ASP A 303 -5.96 -2.22 17.83
N GLY A 304 -5.42 -1.01 17.89
CA GLY A 304 -4.05 -0.68 18.25
C GLY A 304 -3.93 -0.10 19.66
N GLY A 305 -2.79 0.56 19.92
CA GLY A 305 -2.52 1.23 21.19
C GLY A 305 -3.02 2.67 21.27
N VAL A 306 -3.71 3.16 20.23
CA VAL A 306 -4.15 4.55 20.10
C VAL A 306 -5.58 4.63 19.58
N ASP A 307 -6.28 5.73 19.90
CA ASP A 307 -7.63 6.00 19.40
C ASP A 307 -7.65 7.40 18.76
N PRO A 308 -7.99 7.55 17.46
CA PRO A 308 -8.39 6.51 16.52
C PRO A 308 -7.23 5.71 15.94
N ASP A 309 -7.51 4.49 15.47
CA ASP A 309 -6.56 3.63 14.74
C ASP A 309 -6.41 4.05 13.28
N LEU A 310 -7.51 4.50 12.67
CA LEU A 310 -7.54 5.12 11.34
C LEU A 310 -8.23 6.48 11.43
N ASN A 311 -7.53 7.52 10.99
CA ASN A 311 -8.07 8.86 10.84
C ASN A 311 -8.04 9.30 9.36
N VAL A 312 -9.21 9.57 8.77
CA VAL A 312 -9.31 10.13 7.43
C VAL A 312 -9.81 11.56 7.50
N THR A 313 -8.94 12.50 7.12
CA THR A 313 -9.19 13.94 7.26
C THR A 313 -9.58 14.63 5.95
N SER A 314 -9.35 13.97 4.83
CA SER A 314 -9.75 14.45 3.49
C SER A 314 -11.03 13.80 2.99
N ILE A 315 -11.56 14.36 1.90
CA ILE A 315 -12.82 13.90 1.29
C ILE A 315 -12.74 12.44 0.84
N ILE A 316 -13.81 11.70 1.10
CA ILE A 316 -14.12 10.40 0.51
C ILE A 316 -15.23 10.61 -0.52
N SER A 317 -15.03 10.15 -1.74
CA SER A 317 -15.93 10.36 -2.89
C SER A 317 -16.13 9.09 -3.72
N GLY A 318 -17.05 9.11 -4.68
CA GLY A 318 -17.29 8.02 -5.64
C GLY A 318 -18.69 7.39 -5.57
N GLY A 319 -18.99 6.47 -6.47
CA GLY A 319 -20.29 5.78 -6.49
C GLY A 319 -20.45 4.69 -5.42
N GLY A 320 -19.35 4.17 -4.89
CA GLY A 320 -19.33 3.09 -3.90
C GLY A 320 -19.77 3.49 -2.50
N GLY A 321 -19.93 2.49 -1.63
CA GLY A 321 -20.18 2.65 -0.18
C GLY A 321 -18.98 2.28 0.70
N LEU A 322 -19.18 2.35 2.01
CA LEU A 322 -18.15 2.11 3.03
C LEU A 322 -18.61 1.00 3.99
N ILE A 323 -17.76 0.01 4.24
CA ILE A 323 -17.94 -0.98 5.32
C ILE A 323 -16.77 -0.86 6.30
N LYS A 324 -17.04 -0.48 7.54
CA LYS A 324 -16.08 -0.54 8.65
C LYS A 324 -16.16 -1.92 9.32
N THR A 325 -15.03 -2.60 9.42
CA THR A 325 -14.86 -3.85 10.18
C THR A 325 -13.55 -3.82 10.99
N GLY A 326 -13.23 -4.89 11.70
CA GLY A 326 -12.13 -4.94 12.67
C GLY A 326 -12.47 -4.17 13.96
N ASN A 327 -11.80 -4.52 15.05
CA ASN A 327 -12.16 -4.06 16.40
C ASN A 327 -11.79 -2.60 16.69
N GLY A 328 -10.86 -2.02 15.92
CA GLY A 328 -10.36 -0.68 16.14
C GLY A 328 -11.34 0.43 15.77
N SER A 329 -10.90 1.66 15.94
CA SER A 329 -11.67 2.88 15.70
C SER A 329 -11.31 3.55 14.37
N PHE A 330 -12.33 3.82 13.54
CA PHE A 330 -12.20 4.58 12.30
C PHE A 330 -12.90 5.94 12.44
N SER A 331 -12.11 7.01 12.44
CA SER A 331 -12.56 8.40 12.45
C SER A 331 -12.73 8.98 11.05
N LEU A 332 -13.94 9.45 10.75
CA LEU A 332 -14.28 10.28 9.60
C LEU A 332 -14.22 11.75 10.00
N ALA A 333 -13.10 12.40 9.70
CA ALA A 333 -12.79 13.78 10.12
C ALA A 333 -12.97 14.82 9.00
N ASN A 334 -13.68 14.47 7.92
CA ASN A 334 -14.02 15.38 6.83
C ASN A 334 -15.53 15.67 6.83
N ALA A 335 -15.93 16.94 6.72
CA ALA A 335 -17.34 17.36 6.74
C ALA A 335 -18.05 17.32 5.37
N GLY A 336 -17.37 16.91 4.30
CA GLY A 336 -17.85 17.02 2.92
C GLY A 336 -17.75 15.73 2.13
N ASN A 337 -17.87 14.57 2.78
CA ASN A 337 -17.84 13.29 2.09
C ASN A 337 -19.01 13.21 1.08
N SER A 338 -18.72 12.67 -0.11
CA SER A 338 -19.61 12.72 -1.28
C SER A 338 -19.75 11.38 -1.99
N TYR A 339 -19.51 10.28 -1.29
CA TYR A 339 -19.76 8.95 -1.83
C TYR A 339 -21.27 8.62 -1.87
N ALA A 340 -21.71 7.84 -2.85
CA ALA A 340 -23.14 7.57 -3.08
C ALA A 340 -23.67 6.32 -2.37
N GLY A 341 -22.82 5.35 -2.05
CA GLY A 341 -23.23 4.09 -1.43
C GLY A 341 -23.50 4.18 0.08
N SER A 342 -24.01 3.10 0.64
CA SER A 342 -24.31 2.96 2.08
C SER A 342 -23.04 2.97 2.95
N THR A 343 -23.19 3.39 4.20
CA THR A 343 -22.19 3.26 5.25
C THR A 343 -22.61 2.19 6.26
N THR A 344 -21.78 1.16 6.43
CA THR A 344 -22.04 0.05 7.35
C THR A 344 -20.93 -0.06 8.39
N ALA A 345 -21.28 -0.09 9.68
CA ALA A 345 -20.35 -0.37 10.78
C ALA A 345 -20.61 -1.78 11.32
N ASN A 346 -19.72 -2.74 11.00
CA ASN A 346 -19.86 -4.14 11.38
C ASN A 346 -19.12 -4.50 12.67
N GLN A 347 -17.94 -3.91 12.91
CA GLN A 347 -17.12 -4.18 14.10
C GLN A 347 -16.36 -2.90 14.52
N GLY A 348 -16.01 -2.83 15.80
CA GLY A 348 -15.32 -1.69 16.39
C GLY A 348 -16.14 -0.41 16.36
N ILE A 349 -15.45 0.73 16.35
CA ILE A 349 -16.06 2.07 16.38
C ILE A 349 -15.94 2.71 15.00
N LEU A 350 -17.07 3.20 14.47
CA LEU A 350 -17.08 4.24 13.44
C LEU A 350 -17.32 5.57 14.14
N ARG A 351 -16.42 6.54 13.99
CA ARG A 351 -16.49 7.83 14.69
C ARG A 351 -16.73 8.99 13.72
N ILE A 352 -17.65 9.87 14.10
CA ILE A 352 -17.91 11.15 13.44
C ILE A 352 -17.00 12.20 14.08
N ALA A 353 -16.01 12.69 13.34
CA ALA A 353 -15.07 13.70 13.81
C ALA A 353 -15.21 15.05 13.10
N ALA A 354 -16.27 15.22 12.31
CA ALA A 354 -16.62 16.48 11.67
C ALA A 354 -18.14 16.66 11.61
N PHE A 355 -18.62 17.90 11.73
CA PHE A 355 -20.04 18.23 11.71
C PHE A 355 -20.64 18.22 10.30
N GLY A 356 -21.83 17.62 10.14
CA GLY A 356 -22.76 17.92 9.04
C GLY A 356 -22.47 17.28 7.68
N GLY A 357 -21.67 16.21 7.63
CA GLY A 357 -21.40 15.49 6.39
C GLY A 357 -20.21 14.52 6.44
N ALA A 358 -19.88 13.99 7.62
CA ALA A 358 -18.88 12.94 7.72
C ALA A 358 -19.42 11.64 7.12
N ILE A 359 -20.71 11.39 7.28
CA ILE A 359 -21.47 10.47 6.44
C ILE A 359 -22.30 11.32 5.46
N PRO A 360 -22.29 11.04 4.14
CA PRO A 360 -23.13 11.76 3.20
C PRO A 360 -24.59 11.70 3.61
N ASN A 361 -25.29 12.84 3.57
CA ASN A 361 -26.67 12.98 4.06
C ASN A 361 -27.69 12.04 3.38
N GLY A 362 -27.38 11.54 2.17
CA GLY A 362 -28.20 10.56 1.46
C GLY A 362 -27.79 9.10 1.67
N SER A 363 -26.71 8.84 2.40
CA SER A 363 -26.19 7.49 2.63
C SER A 363 -27.02 6.75 3.67
N ALA A 364 -27.48 5.54 3.32
CA ALA A 364 -28.07 4.63 4.29
C ALA A 364 -27.02 4.19 5.31
N LEU A 365 -27.31 4.38 6.60
CA LEU A 365 -26.43 4.03 7.72
C LEU A 365 -26.90 2.75 8.40
N ILE A 366 -26.06 1.71 8.36
CA ILE A 366 -26.32 0.41 8.98
C ILE A 366 -25.31 0.21 10.12
N ILE A 367 -25.79 0.11 11.35
CA ILE A 367 -24.94 -0.01 12.54
C ILE A 367 -25.15 -1.38 13.17
N ASN A 368 -24.18 -2.28 13.03
CA ASN A 368 -24.13 -3.57 13.71
C ASN A 368 -23.13 -3.58 14.88
N SER A 369 -22.23 -2.59 14.94
CA SER A 369 -21.30 -2.35 16.06
C SER A 369 -21.56 -1.02 16.77
N THR A 370 -20.61 -0.09 16.84
CA THR A 370 -20.75 1.20 17.50
C THR A 370 -20.54 2.36 16.52
N LEU A 371 -21.49 3.30 16.53
CA LEU A 371 -21.31 4.66 16.02
C LEU A 371 -21.02 5.58 17.21
N ASP A 372 -19.89 6.28 17.17
CA ASP A 372 -19.56 7.35 18.10
C ASP A 372 -19.73 8.71 17.41
N LEU A 373 -20.74 9.48 17.83
CA LEU A 373 -21.01 10.81 17.31
C LEU A 373 -19.94 11.82 17.74
N ASN A 374 -19.18 11.54 18.81
CA ASN A 374 -18.06 12.36 19.28
C ASN A 374 -18.38 13.86 19.31
N GLY A 375 -19.57 14.19 19.81
CA GLY A 375 -20.05 15.56 20.00
C GLY A 375 -20.53 16.28 18.73
N ASN A 376 -20.60 15.59 17.59
CA ASN A 376 -21.03 16.13 16.32
C ASN A 376 -22.46 15.70 15.99
N SER A 377 -23.26 16.64 15.46
CA SER A 377 -24.54 16.27 14.84
C SER A 377 -24.28 15.69 13.45
N GLU A 378 -25.07 14.69 13.08
CA GLU A 378 -24.94 13.98 11.81
C GLU A 378 -26.31 13.77 11.18
N THR A 379 -26.38 13.83 9.84
CA THR A 379 -27.56 13.55 9.06
C THR A 379 -27.29 12.39 8.11
N VAL A 380 -28.20 11.42 8.06
CA VAL A 380 -28.07 10.23 7.20
C VAL A 380 -29.34 9.96 6.42
N GLY A 381 -29.20 9.21 5.33
CA GLY A 381 -30.31 8.83 4.46
C GLY A 381 -31.35 8.02 5.24
N SER A 382 -30.90 6.98 5.93
CA SER A 382 -31.73 6.13 6.78
C SER A 382 -30.88 5.51 7.90
N LEU A 383 -31.53 4.96 8.94
CA LEU A 383 -30.87 4.35 10.09
C LEU A 383 -31.39 2.92 10.28
N ALA A 384 -30.49 1.94 10.24
CA ALA A 384 -30.81 0.53 10.45
C ALA A 384 -29.73 -0.19 11.27
N GLY A 385 -30.05 -1.41 11.69
CA GLY A 385 -29.11 -2.31 12.39
C GLY A 385 -29.42 -2.49 13.87
N SER A 386 -28.54 -3.19 14.57
CA SER A 386 -28.72 -3.65 15.95
C SER A 386 -27.65 -3.15 16.92
N GLY A 387 -26.76 -2.27 16.47
CA GLY A 387 -25.62 -1.77 17.24
C GLY A 387 -25.94 -0.64 18.21
N THR A 388 -24.91 0.09 18.62
CA THR A 388 -25.02 1.21 19.57
C THR A 388 -24.69 2.53 18.90
N VAL A 389 -25.52 3.55 19.11
CA VAL A 389 -25.20 4.95 18.87
C VAL A 389 -24.87 5.60 20.22
N THR A 390 -23.70 6.20 20.31
CA THR A 390 -23.22 6.86 21.52
C THR A 390 -22.46 8.15 21.16
N SER A 391 -22.01 8.88 22.17
CA SER A 391 -21.06 9.96 22.02
C SER A 391 -20.05 9.95 23.16
N ASN A 392 -18.77 10.10 22.85
CA ASN A 392 -17.71 10.23 23.85
C ASN A 392 -17.40 11.68 24.27
N ALA A 393 -18.12 12.68 23.74
CA ALA A 393 -17.87 14.10 24.01
C ALA A 393 -19.00 14.77 24.79
N GLY A 394 -18.66 15.66 25.73
CA GLY A 394 -19.58 16.32 26.68
C GLY A 394 -20.56 17.36 26.12
N THR A 395 -20.77 17.43 24.80
CA THR A 395 -21.66 18.42 24.17
C THR A 395 -23.08 17.89 23.99
N THR A 396 -23.94 18.65 23.31
CA THR A 396 -25.25 18.19 22.83
C THR A 396 -25.16 17.97 21.32
N MET A 397 -25.86 16.96 20.80
CA MET A 397 -25.86 16.63 19.39
C MET A 397 -27.17 16.00 18.96
N THR A 398 -27.43 16.01 17.65
CA THR A 398 -28.61 15.38 17.05
C THR A 398 -28.19 14.43 15.95
N LEU A 399 -28.71 13.19 15.99
CA LEU A 399 -28.71 12.29 14.84
C LEU A 399 -30.02 12.49 14.08
N THR A 400 -29.92 12.88 12.80
CA THR A 400 -31.07 13.04 11.91
C THR A 400 -31.08 11.91 10.88
N ALA A 401 -32.20 11.20 10.75
CA ALA A 401 -32.34 10.09 9.81
C ALA A 401 -33.64 10.17 9.00
N GLY A 402 -33.60 9.70 7.76
CA GLY A 402 -34.76 9.59 6.87
C GLY A 402 -34.69 10.42 5.60
N GLY A 403 -33.55 11.08 5.31
CA GLY A 403 -33.34 11.87 4.09
C GLY A 403 -33.48 11.08 2.78
N ASP A 404 -33.33 9.75 2.80
CA ASP A 404 -33.49 8.88 1.62
C ASP A 404 -34.92 8.31 1.46
N ASN A 405 -35.84 8.63 2.39
CA ASN A 405 -37.22 8.15 2.43
C ASN A 405 -37.41 6.63 2.56
N THR A 406 -36.35 5.87 2.85
CA THR A 406 -36.43 4.41 3.01
C THR A 406 -37.04 4.07 4.36
N SER A 407 -37.92 3.06 4.36
CA SER A 407 -38.44 2.50 5.62
C SER A 407 -37.45 1.50 6.19
N THR A 408 -37.03 1.70 7.44
CA THR A 408 -35.96 0.95 8.10
C THR A 408 -36.32 0.57 9.54
N SER A 409 -35.58 -0.39 10.10
CA SER A 409 -35.68 -0.76 11.51
C SER A 409 -34.32 -0.72 12.18
N PHE A 410 -34.29 -0.08 13.35
CA PHE A 410 -33.16 -0.06 14.25
C PHE A 410 -33.57 -0.75 15.56
N SER A 411 -32.96 -1.90 15.83
CA SER A 411 -33.17 -2.68 17.06
C SER A 411 -32.06 -2.44 18.08
N GLY A 412 -31.11 -1.57 17.75
CA GLY A 412 -29.99 -1.20 18.59
C GLY A 412 -30.34 -0.20 19.68
N THR A 413 -29.30 0.30 20.36
CA THR A 413 -29.43 1.25 21.47
C THR A 413 -28.87 2.61 21.08
N ILE A 414 -29.61 3.69 21.35
CA ILE A 414 -29.13 5.07 21.32
C ILE A 414 -28.98 5.52 22.78
N GLN A 415 -27.79 6.00 23.13
CA GLN A 415 -27.44 6.41 24.48
C GLN A 415 -26.56 7.67 24.46
N ASN A 416 -26.44 8.34 25.61
CA ASN A 416 -25.61 9.55 25.69
C ASN A 416 -24.10 9.25 25.65
N GLY A 417 -23.67 8.10 26.18
CA GLY A 417 -22.25 7.91 26.51
C GLY A 417 -21.77 8.97 27.50
N SER A 418 -20.73 9.71 27.14
CA SER A 418 -20.18 10.84 27.92
C SER A 418 -20.82 12.19 27.59
N SER A 419 -21.79 12.22 26.67
CA SER A 419 -22.44 13.48 26.27
C SER A 419 -23.46 14.01 27.27
N THR A 420 -23.73 15.31 27.16
CA THR A 420 -24.83 15.94 27.90
C THR A 420 -26.17 15.40 27.39
N ASN A 421 -26.38 15.45 26.06
CA ASN A 421 -27.58 14.91 25.41
C ASN A 421 -27.27 14.42 23.99
N VAL A 422 -27.67 13.19 23.66
CA VAL A 422 -27.92 12.76 22.27
C VAL A 422 -29.41 12.93 21.97
N SER A 423 -29.75 13.62 20.88
CA SER A 423 -31.12 13.81 20.39
C SER A 423 -31.34 13.04 19.09
N LEU A 424 -32.60 12.72 18.78
CA LEU A 424 -32.99 12.01 17.56
C LEU A 424 -34.01 12.82 16.76
N SER A 425 -33.76 13.00 15.46
CA SER A 425 -34.72 13.60 14.52
C SER A 425 -35.05 12.65 13.39
N LYS A 426 -36.35 12.39 13.18
CA LYS A 426 -36.85 11.57 12.07
C LYS A 426 -37.46 12.48 11.00
N THR A 427 -36.90 12.45 9.79
CA THR A 427 -37.33 13.22 8.61
C THR A 427 -37.74 12.30 7.46
N GLY A 428 -38.21 12.86 6.34
CA GLY A 428 -38.59 12.11 5.14
C GLY A 428 -39.83 11.24 5.30
N SER A 429 -40.31 10.65 4.19
CA SER A 429 -41.61 9.96 4.13
C SER A 429 -41.58 8.51 4.62
N GLY A 430 -40.41 7.87 4.69
CA GLY A 430 -40.25 6.50 5.15
C GLY A 430 -40.61 6.29 6.63
N ALA A 431 -40.77 5.03 7.03
CA ALA A 431 -40.96 4.64 8.43
C ALA A 431 -39.62 4.32 9.12
N LEU A 432 -39.40 4.80 10.34
CA LEU A 432 -38.32 4.32 11.21
C LEU A 432 -38.92 3.51 12.35
N SER A 433 -38.56 2.23 12.46
CA SER A 433 -39.05 1.36 13.54
C SER A 433 -37.97 1.16 14.60
N LEU A 434 -38.19 1.73 15.79
CA LEU A 434 -37.30 1.62 16.94
C LEU A 434 -37.79 0.48 17.85
N SER A 435 -37.02 -0.60 17.92
CA SER A 435 -37.35 -1.79 18.72
C SER A 435 -36.35 -2.08 19.85
N GLY A 436 -35.25 -1.33 19.92
CA GLY A 436 -34.28 -1.45 21.00
C GLY A 436 -34.66 -0.68 22.26
N SER A 437 -33.77 -0.71 23.24
CA SER A 437 -33.91 -0.01 24.52
C SER A 437 -33.05 1.24 24.52
N ASN A 438 -33.66 2.39 24.24
CA ASN A 438 -32.96 3.67 24.15
C ASN A 438 -32.92 4.40 25.50
N SER A 439 -31.80 5.05 25.79
CA SER A 439 -31.55 5.74 27.07
C SER A 439 -30.96 7.14 26.91
N TYR A 440 -31.00 7.71 25.71
CA TYR A 440 -30.56 9.08 25.47
C TYR A 440 -31.48 10.09 26.15
N SER A 441 -30.90 11.20 26.61
CA SER A 441 -31.61 12.25 27.34
C SER A 441 -31.96 13.47 26.48
N GLY A 442 -31.55 13.50 25.22
CA GLY A 442 -31.98 14.53 24.27
C GLY A 442 -33.42 14.33 23.80
N SER A 443 -33.95 15.33 23.10
CA SER A 443 -35.31 15.29 22.58
C SER A 443 -35.43 14.29 21.42
N THR A 444 -36.66 13.83 21.19
CA THR A 444 -37.02 13.13 19.96
C THR A 444 -37.93 14.03 19.14
N SER A 445 -37.63 14.26 17.87
CA SER A 445 -38.47 15.05 16.95
C SER A 445 -38.92 14.21 15.76
N LEU A 446 -40.22 14.02 15.61
CA LEU A 446 -40.82 13.42 14.43
C LEU A 446 -41.22 14.53 13.46
N LEU A 447 -40.34 14.83 12.52
CA LEU A 447 -40.46 15.91 11.53
C LEU A 447 -41.13 15.46 10.23
N GLY A 448 -41.09 14.15 9.93
CA GLY A 448 -41.66 13.58 8.71
C GLY A 448 -41.87 12.06 8.77
N GLY A 449 -42.88 11.58 8.03
CA GLY A 449 -43.12 10.15 7.82
C GLY A 449 -43.65 9.46 9.07
N THR A 450 -43.24 8.20 9.27
CA THR A 450 -43.71 7.37 10.39
C THR A 450 -42.58 7.06 11.38
N LEU A 451 -42.87 7.13 12.67
CA LEU A 451 -42.03 6.56 13.73
C LEU A 451 -42.81 5.40 14.38
N ASN A 452 -42.31 4.17 14.26
CA ASN A 452 -42.88 3.03 14.96
C ASN A 452 -42.14 2.81 16.27
N LEU A 453 -42.86 2.88 17.39
CA LEU A 453 -42.34 2.61 18.73
C LEU A 453 -42.66 1.17 19.07
N ASN A 454 -41.66 0.29 19.00
CA ASN A 454 -41.80 -1.16 19.14
C ASN A 454 -41.14 -1.70 20.42
N SER A 455 -40.89 -0.84 21.40
CA SER A 455 -40.29 -1.14 22.70
C SER A 455 -40.80 -0.16 23.76
N THR A 456 -40.85 -0.58 25.02
CA THR A 456 -41.26 0.30 26.14
C THR A 456 -40.29 1.46 26.35
N THR A 457 -39.05 1.35 25.88
CA THR A 457 -38.05 2.43 25.87
C THR A 457 -37.60 2.74 24.45
N ALA A 458 -38.51 2.68 23.48
CA ALA A 458 -38.21 2.92 22.07
C ALA A 458 -37.66 4.32 21.78
N ILE A 459 -37.92 5.31 22.65
CA ILE A 459 -37.37 6.67 22.55
C ILE A 459 -36.75 7.08 23.89
N GLY A 460 -35.96 8.15 23.88
CA GLY A 460 -35.24 8.68 25.03
C GLY A 460 -36.14 9.18 26.18
N THR A 461 -35.55 9.84 27.17
CA THR A 461 -36.24 10.24 28.42
C THR A 461 -36.77 11.66 28.43
N SER A 462 -36.50 12.45 27.39
CA SER A 462 -36.86 13.87 27.28
C SER A 462 -37.90 14.10 26.19
N THR A 463 -38.33 15.36 26.01
CA THR A 463 -39.45 15.78 25.16
C THR A 463 -39.53 15.04 23.82
N PHE A 464 -40.70 14.49 23.54
CA PHE A 464 -41.08 13.96 22.23
C PHE A 464 -41.98 14.96 21.50
N THR A 465 -41.50 15.53 20.40
CA THR A 465 -42.24 16.48 19.57
C THR A 465 -42.73 15.82 18.30
N ILE A 466 -44.04 15.88 18.04
CA ILE A 466 -44.70 15.33 16.86
C ILE A 466 -45.19 16.49 15.99
N PHE A 467 -44.69 16.59 14.76
CA PHE A 467 -45.10 17.63 13.83
C PHE A 467 -46.34 17.22 13.01
N ASN A 468 -47.07 18.20 12.49
CA ASN A 468 -48.25 17.95 11.65
C ASN A 468 -47.89 17.11 10.41
N GLY A 469 -48.80 16.21 10.01
CA GLY A 469 -48.60 15.34 8.84
C GLY A 469 -47.67 14.15 9.07
N THR A 470 -47.36 13.81 10.32
CA THR A 470 -46.55 12.64 10.69
C THR A 470 -47.42 11.54 11.30
N THR A 471 -46.89 10.31 11.37
CA THR A 471 -47.59 9.14 11.93
C THR A 471 -46.78 8.50 13.05
N LEU A 472 -47.45 8.23 14.17
CA LEU A 472 -46.92 7.38 15.24
C LEU A 472 -47.53 5.99 15.11
N GLY A 473 -46.69 4.96 15.12
CA GLY A 473 -47.13 3.57 14.95
C GLY A 473 -46.57 2.61 15.99
N ASN A 474 -47.13 1.41 16.01
CA ASN A 474 -46.61 0.25 16.73
C ASN A 474 -46.83 -0.96 15.82
N THR A 475 -45.75 -1.57 15.36
CA THR A 475 -45.76 -2.75 14.48
C THR A 475 -45.32 -4.03 15.20
N SER A 476 -45.18 -3.99 16.54
CA SER A 476 -44.83 -5.17 17.36
C SER A 476 -45.98 -6.18 17.53
N ALA A 477 -47.20 -5.80 17.13
CA ALA A 477 -48.46 -6.54 17.36
C ALA A 477 -48.85 -6.73 18.85
N GLY A 478 -48.05 -6.24 19.81
CA GLY A 478 -48.36 -6.22 21.24
C GLY A 478 -48.73 -4.83 21.76
N ALA A 479 -49.37 -4.75 22.92
CA ALA A 479 -49.54 -3.48 23.63
C ALA A 479 -48.17 -2.95 24.09
N ILE A 480 -47.92 -1.66 23.90
CA ILE A 480 -46.71 -0.99 24.36
C ILE A 480 -47.13 0.18 25.25
N THR A 481 -46.63 0.17 26.48
CA THR A 481 -46.65 1.31 27.38
C THR A 481 -45.24 1.86 27.43
N LEU A 482 -45.06 3.13 27.04
CA LEU A 482 -43.74 3.75 27.15
C LEU A 482 -43.39 3.92 28.63
N ALA A 483 -42.17 3.56 29.00
CA ALA A 483 -41.64 3.81 30.34
C ALA A 483 -41.17 5.27 30.49
N THR A 484 -41.00 5.97 29.37
CA THR A 484 -40.51 7.35 29.27
C THR A 484 -41.47 8.15 28.40
N ASN A 485 -41.66 9.44 28.69
CA ASN A 485 -42.53 10.34 27.91
C ASN A 485 -44.01 9.89 27.82
N ASN A 486 -44.65 9.70 28.98
CA ASN A 486 -46.10 9.47 29.08
C ASN A 486 -46.90 10.75 29.26
#